data_AF-A0A1Q8BG42-F1
#
_entry.id   AF-A0A1Q8BG42-F1
#
_cell.length_a   1.000
_cell.length_b   1.000
_cell.length_c   1.000
_cell.angle_alpha   90.00
_cell.angle_beta   90.00
_cell.angle_gamma   90.00
#
_symmetry.space_group_name_H-M   'P 1'
#
loop_
_entity.id
_entity.type
_entity.pdbx_description
1 polymer ?
#
loop_
_entity_poly.entity_id
_entity_poly.type
_entity_poly.pdbx_seq_one_letter_code
_entity_poly.pdbx_strand_id
1 'polypeptide(L)'
;MEILYPPLFFVEDFHNTLIQQRGSQGYVSKGMVGGCIEWAKTEVYNFIPFPGVLKRAAAMMYAYVTFHPFADGNKRTALMVTSFFLFINGYSFEITDDSPDFALQVAKRCSDDRHNPTEEIERIATWLRPKITRPVLTTSIYRRARSRLSQNAGMMDLLKSSSWATYYILWRIETTKRFRELLIARGKSNGSRSRQR
;
A
#
# COMPACT_ATOMS: atom_id res chain seq x y z
N MET A 1 -12.55 17.20 1.71
CA MET A 1 -11.08 17.23 1.64
C MET A 1 -10.67 16.19 0.62
N GLU A 2 -9.91 16.58 -0.39
CA GLU A 2 -9.56 15.72 -1.52
C GLU A 2 -8.60 14.59 -1.11
N ILE A 3 -8.84 13.38 -1.64
CA ILE A 3 -8.02 12.19 -1.39
C ILE A 3 -6.71 12.32 -2.17
N LEU A 4 -5.58 12.14 -1.49
CA LEU A 4 -4.27 12.16 -2.12
C LEU A 4 -3.87 10.78 -2.61
N TYR A 5 -3.15 10.71 -3.73
CA TYR A 5 -2.65 9.47 -4.32
C TYR A 5 -1.12 9.47 -4.41
N PRO A 6 -0.49 8.28 -4.34
CA PRO A 6 0.94 8.15 -4.50
C PRO A 6 1.41 8.65 -5.87
N PRO A 7 2.44 9.50 -5.94
CA PRO A 7 3.14 9.74 -7.19
C PRO A 7 3.88 8.47 -7.64
N LEU A 8 3.94 8.20 -8.95
CA LEU A 8 4.54 6.97 -9.50
C LEU A 8 5.98 6.75 -9.06
N PHE A 9 6.77 7.82 -9.04
CA PHE A 9 8.16 7.79 -8.58
C PHE A 9 8.32 7.14 -7.20
N PHE A 10 7.45 7.47 -6.24
CA PHE A 10 7.50 6.86 -4.91
C PHE A 10 7.15 5.38 -4.94
N VAL A 11 6.18 4.98 -5.76
CA VAL A 11 5.81 3.57 -5.90
C VAL A 11 6.97 2.74 -6.44
N GLU A 12 7.62 3.21 -7.50
CA GLU A 12 8.79 2.56 -8.09
C GLU A 12 9.96 2.52 -7.10
N ASP A 13 10.22 3.62 -6.38
CA ASP A 13 11.25 3.69 -5.35
C ASP A 13 11.00 2.73 -4.17
N PHE A 14 9.75 2.63 -3.70
CA PHE A 14 9.35 1.65 -2.69
C PHE A 14 9.57 0.22 -3.19
N HIS A 15 9.14 -0.08 -4.42
CA HIS A 15 9.34 -1.40 -5.01
C HIS A 15 10.84 -1.75 -5.09
N ASN A 16 11.66 -0.84 -5.62
CA ASN A 16 13.10 -1.00 -5.74
C ASN A 16 13.77 -1.26 -4.38
N THR A 17 13.34 -0.54 -3.34
CA THR A 17 13.83 -0.75 -1.96
C THR A 17 13.48 -2.14 -1.44
N LEU A 18 12.25 -2.61 -1.68
CA LEU A 18 11.76 -3.88 -1.17
C LEU A 18 12.31 -5.08 -1.93
N ILE A 19 12.48 -4.97 -3.24
CA ILE A 19 12.96 -6.08 -4.08
C ILE A 19 14.47 -6.32 -3.86
N GLN A 20 15.25 -5.29 -3.54
CA GLN A 20 16.64 -5.43 -3.08
C GLN A 20 16.76 -6.30 -1.82
N GLN A 21 15.72 -6.37 -0.98
CA GLN A 21 15.73 -7.25 0.20
C GLN A 21 15.55 -8.73 -0.20
N ARG A 22 14.81 -9.02 -1.27
CA ARG A 22 14.59 -10.35 -1.82
C ARG A 22 13.85 -10.29 -3.17
N GLY A 23 14.30 -11.04 -4.16
CA GLY A 23 13.58 -11.23 -5.42
C GLY A 23 14.34 -10.69 -6.63
N SER A 24 13.64 -10.56 -7.75
CA SER A 24 14.22 -10.11 -9.02
C SER A 24 13.64 -8.77 -9.46
N GLN A 25 14.52 -7.88 -9.91
CA GLN A 25 14.14 -6.59 -10.52
C GLN A 25 13.41 -6.80 -11.85
N GLY A 26 12.53 -5.87 -12.20
CA GLY A 26 11.92 -5.81 -13.53
C GLY A 26 10.42 -5.51 -13.52
N TYR A 27 9.90 -5.22 -14.71
CA TYR A 27 8.48 -4.95 -14.96
C TYR A 27 7.90 -6.07 -15.81
N VAL A 28 6.65 -6.45 -15.53
CA VAL A 28 5.80 -7.12 -16.54
C VAL A 28 5.19 -6.06 -17.43
N SER A 29 4.67 -4.98 -16.83
CA SER A 29 4.14 -3.83 -17.55
C SER A 29 4.36 -2.55 -16.75
N LYS A 30 5.24 -1.69 -17.25
CA LYS A 30 5.57 -0.42 -16.57
C LYS A 30 4.36 0.53 -16.52
N GLY A 31 3.55 0.59 -17.57
CA GLY A 31 2.32 1.39 -17.58
C GLY A 31 1.31 0.94 -16.53
N MET A 32 1.30 -0.36 -16.19
CA MET A 32 0.38 -0.92 -15.20
C MET A 32 0.68 -0.45 -13.77
N VAL A 33 1.88 0.06 -13.49
CA VAL A 33 2.20 0.69 -12.20
C VAL A 33 1.26 1.86 -11.93
N GLY A 34 1.00 2.69 -12.95
CA GLY A 34 0.04 3.79 -12.89
C GLY A 34 -1.40 3.31 -13.01
N GLY A 35 -1.65 2.28 -13.84
CA GLY A 35 -2.96 1.66 -13.98
C GLY A 35 -3.56 1.20 -12.65
N CYS A 36 -2.75 0.70 -11.72
CA CYS A 36 -3.20 0.33 -10.38
C CYS A 36 -3.73 1.51 -9.56
N ILE A 37 -3.15 2.70 -9.73
CA ILE A 37 -3.59 3.93 -9.05
C ILE A 37 -4.86 4.46 -9.69
N GLU A 38 -4.91 4.47 -11.02
CA GLU A 38 -6.10 4.90 -11.78
C GLU A 38 -7.31 3.99 -11.51
N TRP A 39 -7.09 2.69 -11.34
CA TRP A 39 -8.12 1.76 -10.85
C TRP A 39 -8.74 2.24 -9.54
N ALA A 40 -7.91 2.55 -8.53
CA ALA A 40 -8.39 3.03 -7.24
C ALA A 40 -9.06 4.42 -7.33
N LYS A 41 -8.77 5.22 -8.37
CA LYS A 41 -9.40 6.52 -8.66
C LYS A 41 -10.74 6.41 -9.38
N THR A 42 -11.04 5.27 -10.00
CA THR A 42 -12.15 5.09 -10.95
C THR A 42 -13.45 5.74 -10.51
N GLU A 43 -14.08 6.42 -11.45
CA GLU A 43 -15.40 7.04 -11.36
C GLU A 43 -16.06 6.94 -12.74
N VAL A 44 -17.32 6.51 -12.80
CA VAL A 44 -18.04 6.23 -14.05
C VAL A 44 -19.42 6.87 -13.97
N TYR A 45 -19.73 7.86 -14.81
CA TYR A 45 -21.04 8.53 -14.82
C TYR A 45 -21.56 8.95 -13.42
N ASN A 46 -20.71 9.63 -12.64
CA ASN A 46 -20.95 10.04 -11.24
C ASN A 46 -21.10 8.87 -10.22
N PHE A 47 -20.83 7.64 -10.63
CA PHE A 47 -20.74 6.49 -9.75
C PHE A 47 -19.29 6.28 -9.30
N ILE A 48 -19.08 6.33 -7.99
CA ILE A 48 -17.78 6.07 -7.35
C ILE A 48 -17.81 4.64 -6.78
N PRO A 49 -17.23 3.63 -7.45
CA PRO A 49 -17.22 2.24 -6.98
C PRO A 49 -16.48 2.06 -5.65
N PHE A 50 -15.49 2.93 -5.37
CA PHE A 50 -14.65 2.84 -4.19
C PHE A 50 -14.78 4.10 -3.32
N PRO A 51 -15.88 4.25 -2.55
CA PRO A 51 -16.12 5.46 -1.78
C PRO A 51 -15.17 5.56 -0.57
N GLY A 52 -14.51 6.71 -0.46
CA GLY A 52 -13.65 7.06 0.68
C GLY A 52 -12.29 6.35 0.73
N VAL A 53 -11.46 6.77 1.69
CA VAL A 53 -10.06 6.33 1.78
C VAL A 53 -9.94 4.82 1.98
N LEU A 54 -10.77 4.20 2.84
CA LEU A 54 -10.69 2.77 3.11
C LEU A 54 -10.91 1.91 1.84
N LYS A 55 -11.93 2.24 1.05
CA LYS A 55 -12.24 1.46 -0.16
C LYS A 55 -11.19 1.65 -1.24
N ARG A 56 -10.68 2.88 -1.41
CA ARG A 56 -9.60 3.16 -2.35
C ARG A 56 -8.28 2.50 -1.95
N ALA A 57 -7.98 2.43 -0.64
CA ALA A 57 -6.85 1.66 -0.13
C ALA A 57 -6.99 0.17 -0.47
N ALA A 58 -8.18 -0.40 -0.25
CA ALA A 58 -8.46 -1.80 -0.57
C ALA A 58 -8.38 -2.08 -2.08
N ALA A 59 -8.96 -1.21 -2.91
CA ALA A 59 -8.89 -1.30 -4.37
C ALA A 59 -7.44 -1.19 -4.89
N MET A 60 -6.63 -0.32 -4.29
CA MET A 60 -5.22 -0.16 -4.64
C MET A 60 -4.40 -1.40 -4.25
N MET A 61 -4.62 -1.94 -3.04
CA MET A 61 -3.99 -3.19 -2.61
C MET A 61 -4.34 -4.34 -3.57
N TYR A 62 -5.62 -4.48 -3.90
CA TYR A 62 -6.11 -5.44 -4.87
C TYR A 62 -5.37 -5.30 -6.21
N ALA A 63 -5.39 -4.10 -6.81
CA ALA A 63 -4.81 -3.87 -8.13
C ALA A 63 -3.32 -4.21 -8.20
N TYR A 64 -2.50 -3.78 -7.22
CA TYR A 64 -1.08 -4.14 -7.20
C TYR A 64 -0.83 -5.63 -6.97
N VAL A 65 -1.74 -6.34 -6.30
CA VAL A 65 -1.66 -7.80 -6.16
C VAL A 65 -2.00 -8.51 -7.48
N THR A 66 -3.03 -8.05 -8.21
CA THR A 66 -3.63 -8.80 -9.31
C THR A 66 -3.18 -8.37 -10.70
N PHE A 67 -2.88 -7.09 -10.90
CA PHE A 67 -2.47 -6.58 -12.22
C PHE A 67 -0.99 -6.81 -12.50
N HIS A 68 -0.25 -7.30 -11.49
CA HIS A 68 1.14 -7.73 -11.59
C HIS A 68 2.07 -6.77 -12.36
N PRO A 69 2.13 -5.47 -12.01
CA PRO A 69 2.96 -4.53 -12.78
C PRO A 69 4.46 -4.86 -12.78
N PHE A 70 4.96 -5.48 -11.71
CA PHE A 70 6.36 -5.85 -11.54
C PHE A 70 6.61 -7.35 -11.80
N ALA A 71 7.84 -7.71 -12.17
CA ALA A 71 8.23 -9.10 -12.42
C ALA A 71 8.17 -9.97 -11.15
N ASP A 72 8.54 -9.39 -10.00
CA ASP A 72 8.41 -9.98 -8.66
C ASP A 72 8.01 -8.87 -7.68
N GLY A 73 7.76 -9.18 -6.41
CA GLY A 73 7.55 -8.20 -5.36
C GLY A 73 6.15 -7.59 -5.28
N ASN A 74 5.26 -7.86 -6.25
CA ASN A 74 3.91 -7.29 -6.34
C ASN A 74 3.13 -7.26 -5.01
N LYS A 75 3.06 -8.39 -4.28
CA LYS A 75 2.39 -8.47 -2.98
C LYS A 75 3.00 -7.56 -1.90
N ARG A 76 4.33 -7.42 -1.90
CA ARG A 76 5.06 -6.56 -0.96
C ARG A 76 4.88 -5.10 -1.33
N THR A 77 4.97 -4.79 -2.63
CA THR A 77 4.65 -3.45 -3.15
C THR A 77 3.21 -3.06 -2.84
N ALA A 78 2.25 -3.96 -2.99
CA ALA A 78 0.85 -3.69 -2.66
C ALA A 78 0.67 -3.27 -1.20
N LEU A 79 1.27 -3.99 -0.25
CA LEU A 79 1.21 -3.64 1.18
C LEU A 79 1.89 -2.28 1.46
N MET A 80 3.06 -2.02 0.86
CA MET A 80 3.80 -0.77 1.06
C MET A 80 3.09 0.44 0.46
N VAL A 81 2.58 0.31 -0.75
CA VAL A 81 1.85 1.38 -1.44
C VAL A 81 0.51 1.66 -0.73
N THR A 82 -0.16 0.63 -0.21
CA THR A 82 -1.37 0.80 0.61
C THR A 82 -1.06 1.55 1.91
N SER A 83 0.05 1.20 2.58
CA SER A 83 0.54 1.92 3.76
C SER A 83 0.84 3.38 3.44
N PHE A 84 1.52 3.64 2.33
CA PHE A 84 1.84 4.99 1.89
C PHE A 84 0.60 5.81 1.54
N PHE A 85 -0.35 5.22 0.80
CA PHE A 85 -1.62 5.86 0.48
C PHE A 85 -2.38 6.27 1.75
N LEU A 86 -2.43 5.41 2.76
CA LEU A 86 -3.04 5.72 4.05
C LEU A 86 -2.27 6.84 4.78
N PHE A 87 -0.93 6.75 4.80
CA PHE A 87 -0.04 7.75 5.39
C PHE A 87 -0.28 9.16 4.83
N ILE A 88 -0.27 9.31 3.51
CA ILE A 88 -0.47 10.61 2.85
C ILE A 88 -1.91 11.14 2.99
N ASN A 89 -2.84 10.32 3.47
CA ASN A 89 -4.21 10.72 3.81
C ASN A 89 -4.43 10.87 5.33
N GLY A 90 -3.34 10.90 6.12
CA GLY A 90 -3.39 11.15 7.57
C GLY A 90 -3.78 9.95 8.42
N TYR A 91 -3.65 8.74 7.88
CA TYR A 91 -3.89 7.48 8.59
C TYR A 91 -2.58 6.73 8.79
N SER A 92 -2.57 5.76 9.70
CA SER A 92 -1.50 4.77 9.82
C SER A 92 -2.05 3.38 9.51
N PHE A 93 -1.24 2.55 8.87
CA PHE A 93 -1.53 1.15 8.60
C PHE A 93 -0.57 0.24 9.36
N GLU A 94 -1.11 -0.59 10.24
CA GLU A 94 -0.33 -1.56 11.00
C GLU A 94 -0.04 -2.83 10.18
N ILE A 95 1.17 -2.92 9.63
CA ILE A 95 1.64 -4.11 8.90
C ILE A 95 2.07 -5.17 9.92
N THR A 96 1.17 -6.09 10.19
CA THR A 96 1.27 -7.20 11.16
C THR A 96 1.83 -8.47 10.52
N ASP A 97 2.18 -9.49 11.32
CA ASP A 97 2.81 -10.72 10.83
C ASP A 97 1.92 -11.54 9.89
N ASP A 98 0.59 -11.37 9.97
CA ASP A 98 -0.39 -11.98 9.05
C ASP A 98 -0.44 -11.29 7.68
N SER A 99 0.10 -10.07 7.55
CA SER A 99 -0.04 -9.26 6.34
C SER A 99 0.51 -9.93 5.06
N PRO A 100 1.69 -10.58 5.08
CA PRO A 100 2.18 -11.30 3.90
C PRO A 100 1.31 -12.52 3.55
N ASP A 101 0.71 -13.20 4.53
CA ASP A 101 -0.21 -14.32 4.30
C ASP A 101 -1.54 -13.83 3.73
N PHE A 102 -2.06 -12.73 4.23
CA PHE A 102 -3.25 -12.11 3.69
C PHE A 102 -3.07 -11.69 2.23
N ALA A 103 -1.96 -11.01 1.90
CA ALA A 103 -1.65 -10.63 0.52
C ALA A 103 -1.49 -11.86 -0.41
N LEU A 104 -0.98 -12.98 0.13
CA LEU A 104 -0.92 -14.25 -0.61
C LEU A 104 -2.32 -14.85 -0.82
N GLN A 105 -3.21 -14.78 0.17
CA GLN A 105 -4.59 -15.24 0.05
C GLN A 105 -5.36 -14.45 -1.00
N VAL A 106 -5.18 -13.11 -1.05
CA VAL A 106 -5.74 -12.27 -2.11
C VAL A 106 -5.29 -12.79 -3.48
N ALA A 107 -3.98 -12.95 -3.70
CA ALA A 107 -3.45 -13.44 -4.97
C ALA A 107 -4.03 -14.79 -5.39
N LYS A 108 -4.14 -15.73 -4.44
CA LYS A 108 -4.72 -17.07 -4.69
C LYS A 108 -6.19 -16.99 -5.09
N ARG A 109 -7.01 -16.22 -4.36
CA ARG A 109 -8.44 -16.07 -4.65
C ARG A 109 -8.68 -15.42 -6.01
N CYS A 110 -7.84 -14.45 -6.38
CA CYS A 110 -7.95 -13.77 -7.67
C CYS A 110 -7.48 -14.62 -8.86
N SER A 111 -6.87 -15.78 -8.61
CA SER A 111 -6.50 -16.73 -9.66
C SER A 111 -7.60 -17.77 -9.92
N ASP A 112 -8.70 -17.73 -9.18
CA ASP A 112 -9.88 -18.57 -9.38
C ASP A 112 -10.80 -17.94 -10.44
N ASP A 113 -11.32 -18.72 -11.38
CA ASP A 113 -12.23 -18.23 -12.43
C ASP A 113 -13.54 -17.64 -11.89
N ARG A 114 -13.93 -18.01 -10.66
CA ARG A 114 -15.14 -17.48 -9.99
C ARG A 114 -14.87 -16.18 -9.22
N HIS A 115 -13.68 -15.61 -9.36
CA HIS A 115 -13.27 -14.41 -8.66
C HIS A 115 -14.15 -13.20 -9.01
N ASN A 116 -14.65 -12.52 -7.97
CA ASN A 116 -15.35 -11.25 -8.09
C ASN A 116 -14.49 -10.12 -7.50
N PRO A 117 -14.01 -9.16 -8.33
CA PRO A 117 -13.20 -8.05 -7.85
C PRO A 117 -13.86 -7.22 -6.75
N THR A 118 -15.18 -6.99 -6.84
CA THR A 118 -15.92 -6.18 -5.87
C THR A 118 -15.93 -6.87 -4.51
N GLU A 119 -16.27 -8.16 -4.46
CA GLU A 119 -16.30 -8.94 -3.21
C GLU A 119 -14.91 -9.04 -2.56
N GLU A 120 -13.86 -9.22 -3.36
CA GLU A 120 -12.50 -9.30 -2.83
C GLU A 120 -12.03 -7.94 -2.28
N ILE A 121 -12.38 -6.82 -2.93
CA ILE A 121 -12.11 -5.48 -2.42
C ILE A 121 -12.88 -5.22 -1.11
N GLU A 122 -14.11 -5.69 -0.98
CA GLU A 122 -14.86 -5.66 0.28
C GLU A 122 -14.14 -6.44 1.38
N ARG A 123 -13.62 -7.63 1.06
CA ARG A 123 -12.87 -8.48 1.99
C ARG A 123 -11.56 -7.81 2.44
N ILE A 124 -10.82 -7.20 1.52
CA ILE A 124 -9.60 -6.45 1.81
C ILE A 124 -9.93 -5.25 2.71
N ALA A 125 -10.99 -4.48 2.39
CA ALA A 125 -11.41 -3.35 3.21
C ALA A 125 -11.80 -3.79 4.64
N THR A 126 -12.43 -4.95 4.79
CA THR A 126 -12.79 -5.53 6.09
C THR A 126 -11.54 -5.89 6.89
N TRP A 127 -10.53 -6.48 6.25
CA TRP A 127 -9.26 -6.81 6.90
C TRP A 127 -8.40 -5.58 7.25
N LEU A 128 -8.43 -4.54 6.40
CA LEU A 128 -7.71 -3.29 6.62
C LEU A 128 -8.32 -2.46 7.76
N ARG A 129 -9.65 -2.44 7.89
CA ARG A 129 -10.38 -1.58 8.84
C ARG A 129 -9.82 -1.61 10.28
N PRO A 130 -9.63 -2.78 10.94
CA PRO A 130 -9.09 -2.80 12.30
C PRO A 130 -7.60 -2.45 12.39
N LYS A 131 -6.87 -2.49 11.27
CA LYS A 131 -5.42 -2.18 11.20
C LYS A 131 -5.13 -0.72 10.82
N ILE A 132 -6.19 0.05 10.55
CA ILE A 132 -6.08 1.46 10.21
C ILE A 132 -6.36 2.30 11.45
N THR A 133 -5.38 3.10 11.85
CA THR A 133 -5.50 4.00 12.98
C THR A 133 -5.28 5.45 12.57
N ARG A 134 -5.62 6.38 13.45
CA ARG A 134 -5.28 7.81 13.33
C ARG A 134 -4.49 8.24 14.57
N PRO A 135 -3.19 7.93 14.65
CA PRO A 135 -2.38 8.34 15.78
C PRO A 135 -2.44 9.86 15.96
N VAL A 136 -2.48 10.33 17.20
CA VAL A 136 -2.60 11.77 17.52
C VAL A 136 -1.47 12.57 16.86
N LEU A 137 -0.25 12.05 16.92
CA LEU A 137 0.92 12.68 16.31
C LEU A 137 0.78 12.80 14.79
N THR A 138 0.50 11.68 14.10
CA THR A 138 0.27 11.64 12.64
C THR A 138 -0.82 12.64 12.24
N THR A 139 -1.95 12.60 12.94
CA THR A 139 -3.11 13.46 12.67
C THR A 139 -2.76 14.93 12.86
N SER A 140 -2.03 15.28 13.91
CA SER A 140 -1.66 16.66 14.21
C SER A 140 -0.69 17.23 13.19
N ILE A 141 0.37 16.49 12.84
CA ILE A 141 1.35 16.92 11.83
C ILE A 141 0.67 17.00 10.46
N TYR A 142 -0.13 15.99 10.09
CA TYR A 142 -0.89 15.97 8.83
C TYR A 142 -1.82 17.18 8.73
N ARG A 143 -2.65 17.43 9.74
CA ARG A 143 -3.60 18.56 9.74
C ARG A 143 -2.86 19.89 9.61
N ARG A 144 -1.77 20.08 10.35
CA ARG A 144 -0.96 21.31 10.30
C ARG A 144 -0.30 21.52 8.94
N ALA A 145 0.12 20.47 8.26
CA ALA A 145 0.65 20.56 6.90
C ALA A 145 -0.48 20.83 5.89
N ARG A 146 -1.54 20.01 5.92
CA ARG A 146 -2.66 20.05 4.96
C ARG A 146 -3.46 21.34 5.05
N SER A 147 -3.64 21.94 6.24
CA SER A 147 -4.42 23.17 6.42
C SER A 147 -3.82 24.40 5.73
N ARG A 148 -2.55 24.34 5.33
CA ARG A 148 -1.84 25.42 4.62
C ARG A 148 -1.85 25.26 3.10
N LEU A 149 -2.49 24.20 2.60
CA LEU A 149 -2.47 23.85 1.19
C LEU A 149 -3.85 24.10 0.55
N SER A 150 -3.86 24.40 -0.74
CA SER A 150 -5.08 24.45 -1.54
C SER A 150 -5.75 23.07 -1.63
N GLN A 151 -7.01 23.04 -2.05
CA GLN A 151 -7.73 21.77 -2.21
C GLN A 151 -7.00 20.83 -3.18
N ASN A 152 -6.61 21.36 -4.35
CA ASN A 152 -5.92 20.66 -5.44
C ASN A 152 -4.44 20.30 -5.15
N ALA A 153 -3.94 20.63 -3.96
CA ALA A 153 -2.56 20.32 -3.61
C ALA A 153 -2.32 18.81 -3.50
N GLY A 154 -1.21 18.35 -4.06
CA GLY A 154 -0.85 16.94 -4.10
C GLY A 154 0.06 16.52 -2.96
N MET A 155 0.53 15.27 -3.00
CA MET A 155 1.50 14.76 -2.03
C MET A 155 2.81 15.57 -2.02
N MET A 156 3.28 16.04 -3.18
CA MET A 156 4.52 16.84 -3.24
C MET A 156 4.41 18.14 -2.46
N ASP A 157 3.22 18.73 -2.37
CA ASP A 157 2.98 19.94 -1.60
C ASP A 157 3.01 19.68 -0.09
N LEU A 158 2.58 18.49 0.35
CA LEU A 158 2.73 18.08 1.76
C LEU A 158 4.20 18.03 2.18
N LEU A 159 5.09 17.54 1.29
CA LEU A 159 6.52 17.44 1.56
C LEU A 159 7.23 18.80 1.65
N LYS A 160 6.60 19.90 1.21
CA LYS A 160 7.13 21.27 1.44
C LYS A 160 7.06 21.67 2.91
N SER A 161 6.19 21.03 3.70
CA SER A 161 6.17 21.22 5.15
C SER A 161 7.32 20.44 5.79
N SER A 162 8.25 21.15 6.43
CA SER A 162 9.40 20.54 7.11
C SER A 162 8.99 19.46 8.11
N SER A 163 7.97 19.72 8.95
CA SER A 163 7.46 18.76 9.93
C SER A 163 6.91 17.50 9.27
N TRP A 164 6.19 17.63 8.16
CA TRP A 164 5.65 16.48 7.43
C TRP A 164 6.76 15.71 6.70
N ALA A 165 7.73 16.41 6.10
CA ALA A 165 8.88 15.80 5.45
C ALA A 165 9.72 14.98 6.44
N THR A 166 10.01 15.51 7.62
CA THR A 166 10.68 14.77 8.69
C THR A 166 9.88 13.53 9.10
N TYR A 167 8.56 13.67 9.26
CA TYR A 167 7.71 12.56 9.64
C TYR A 167 7.62 11.47 8.56
N TYR A 168 7.60 11.86 7.28
CA TYR A 168 7.70 10.94 6.14
C TYR A 168 9.01 10.13 6.17
N ILE A 169 10.15 10.77 6.47
CA ILE A 169 11.44 10.08 6.56
C ILE A 169 11.41 9.01 7.66
N LEU A 170 10.89 9.34 8.85
CA LEU A 170 10.74 8.40 9.95
C LEU A 170 9.82 7.23 9.58
N TRP A 171 8.65 7.54 9.00
CA TRP A 171 7.71 6.53 8.51
C TRP A 171 8.36 5.60 7.47
N ARG A 172 9.14 6.15 6.53
CA ARG A 172 9.82 5.38 5.48
C ARG A 172 10.85 4.42 6.06
N ILE A 173 11.67 4.88 7.01
CA ILE A 173 12.68 4.06 7.69
C ILE A 173 11.99 2.91 8.43
N GLU A 174 11.00 3.22 9.26
CA GLU A 174 10.33 2.23 10.11
C GLU A 174 9.56 1.19 9.28
N THR A 175 8.82 1.64 8.26
CA THR A 175 8.06 0.72 7.40
C THR A 175 9.00 -0.19 6.62
N THR A 176 10.11 0.35 6.09
CA THR A 176 11.11 -0.46 5.36
C THR A 176 11.77 -1.51 6.27
N LYS A 177 12.09 -1.14 7.50
CA LYS A 177 12.61 -2.05 8.53
C LYS A 177 11.60 -3.16 8.83
N ARG A 178 10.32 -2.81 9.00
CA ARG A 178 9.25 -3.80 9.25
C ARG A 178 9.14 -4.86 8.15
N PHE A 179 9.25 -4.47 6.87
CA PHE A 179 9.28 -5.44 5.77
C PHE A 179 10.50 -6.38 5.84
N ARG A 180 11.66 -5.88 6.24
CA ARG A 180 12.87 -6.70 6.43
C ARG A 180 12.66 -7.72 7.56
N GLU A 181 12.05 -7.33 8.67
CA GLU A 181 11.75 -8.22 9.79
C GLU A 181 10.78 -9.35 9.38
N LEU A 182 9.74 -9.03 8.62
CA LEU A 182 8.79 -10.02 8.09
C LEU A 182 9.48 -11.07 7.19
N LEU A 183 10.48 -10.65 6.41
CA LEU A 183 11.27 -11.57 5.59
C LEU A 183 12.12 -12.52 6.45
N ILE A 184 12.77 -12.00 7.49
CA ILE A 184 13.61 -12.79 8.41
C ILE A 184 12.76 -13.81 9.17
N ALA A 185 11.62 -13.38 9.72
CA ALA A 185 10.70 -14.25 10.47
C ALA A 185 10.24 -15.45 9.62
N ARG A 186 9.90 -15.21 8.35
CA ARG A 186 9.52 -16.28 7.40
C ARG A 186 10.66 -17.19 6.98
N GLY A 187 11.88 -16.68 6.89
CA GLY A 187 13.07 -17.51 6.65
C GLY A 187 13.24 -18.55 7.76
N LYS A 188 13.08 -18.13 9.02
CA LYS A 188 13.17 -19.01 10.20
C LYS A 188 12.03 -20.04 10.27
N SER A 189 10.79 -19.65 9.94
CA SER A 189 9.65 -20.58 9.92
C SER A 189 9.78 -21.67 8.85
N ASN A 190 10.36 -21.35 7.70
CA ASN A 190 10.57 -22.33 6.62
C ASN A 190 11.75 -23.27 6.92
N GLY A 191 12.83 -22.76 7.53
CA GLY A 191 13.99 -23.58 7.92
C GLY A 191 13.75 -24.53 9.10
N SER A 192 12.76 -24.25 9.95
CA SER A 192 12.33 -25.18 11.01
C SER A 192 11.45 -26.31 10.47
N ARG A 193 10.57 -26.02 9.50
CA ARG A 193 9.76 -27.04 8.82
C ARG A 193 10.56 -27.99 7.93
N SER A 194 11.71 -27.56 7.40
CA SER A 194 12.58 -28.41 6.56
C SER A 194 13.52 -29.32 7.37
N ARG A 195 13.67 -29.12 8.68
CA ARG A 195 14.48 -29.98 9.57
C ARG A 195 13.68 -31.10 10.25
N GLN A 196 12.37 -31.14 10.07
CA GLN A 196 11.45 -32.15 10.61
C GLN A 196 10.93 -33.13 9.53
N ARG A 197 11.61 -33.21 8.38
CA ARG A 197 11.32 -34.17 7.30
C ARG A 197 12.54 -34.99 6.98
#